data_AF-A0A525BWU8-F1
#
_entry.id   AF-A0A525BWU8-F1
#
_cell.length_a   1.000
_cell.length_b   1.000
_cell.length_c   1.000
_cell.angle_alpha   90.00
_cell.angle_beta   90.00
_cell.angle_gamma   90.00
#
_symmetry.space_group_name_H-M   'P 1'
#
loop_
_entity.id
_entity.type
_entity.pdbx_description
1 polymer ?
#
loop_
_entity_poly.entity_id
_entity_poly.type
_entity_poly.pdbx_seq_one_letter_code
_entity_poly.pdbx_strand_id
1 'polypeptide(L)'
;MQDTNFFFRPDKDQCKDAGMALVFGLLLVAVIWDVDKLFPWALIVTGVLMLWPTLFKPWAALWFGLSNLLGMIMPKVLLSLLFFLMVLPMGVLRRMLGKDTLKLKQWKAGDESVFQERKGLVKPEDLEQLF
;
A
#
# COMPACT_ATOMS: atom_id res chain seq x y z
N MET A 1 -13.16 11.62 -18.09
CA MET A 1 -13.16 12.43 -16.86
C MET A 1 -13.85 11.59 -15.81
N GLN A 2 -13.08 10.99 -14.90
CA GLN A 2 -13.57 9.97 -13.98
C GLN A 2 -14.13 10.64 -12.72
N ASP A 3 -15.36 10.26 -12.37
CA ASP A 3 -16.20 10.96 -11.40
C ASP A 3 -15.61 10.94 -9.99
N THR A 4 -15.09 12.09 -9.57
CA THR A 4 -14.69 12.36 -8.17
C THR A 4 -15.87 12.37 -7.19
N ASN A 5 -17.11 12.19 -7.68
CA ASN A 5 -18.35 12.22 -6.90
C ASN A 5 -18.97 10.83 -6.61
N PHE A 6 -18.46 9.75 -7.21
CA PHE A 6 -18.92 8.38 -6.89
C PHE A 6 -18.47 7.92 -5.49
N PHE A 7 -17.37 8.50 -4.99
CA PHE A 7 -16.68 8.02 -3.79
C PHE A 7 -17.23 8.53 -2.45
N PHE A 8 -17.95 9.66 -2.42
CA PHE A 8 -18.48 10.28 -1.18
C PHE A 8 -19.93 9.91 -0.87
N ARG A 9 -20.58 9.13 -1.73
CA ARG A 9 -21.94 8.62 -1.53
C ARG A 9 -21.89 7.11 -1.51
N PRO A 10 -21.71 6.49 -0.32
CA PRO A 10 -21.75 5.04 -0.21
C PRO A 10 -23.06 4.54 -0.81
N ASP A 11 -22.96 3.62 -1.75
CA ASP A 11 -24.14 2.99 -2.34
C ASP A 11 -24.90 2.17 -1.26
N LYS A 12 -26.17 1.81 -1.53
CA LYS A 12 -26.99 1.07 -0.56
C LYS A 12 -26.34 -0.26 -0.17
N ASP A 13 -25.64 -0.90 -1.11
CA ASP A 13 -24.95 -2.15 -0.86
C ASP A 13 -23.69 -1.95 -0.01
N GLN A 14 -22.92 -0.88 -0.25
CA GLN A 14 -21.78 -0.53 0.58
C GLN A 14 -22.17 -0.17 2.03
N CYS A 15 -23.33 0.47 2.22
CA CYS A 15 -23.87 0.73 3.55
C CYS A 15 -24.22 -0.56 4.30
N LYS A 16 -24.75 -1.57 3.59
CA LYS A 16 -25.03 -2.89 4.16
C LYS A 16 -23.74 -3.61 4.50
N ASP A 17 -22.74 -3.61 3.62
CA ASP A 17 -21.46 -4.28 3.85
C ASP A 17 -20.70 -3.68 5.04
N ALA A 18 -20.61 -2.35 5.13
CA ALA A 18 -20.02 -1.68 6.27
C ALA A 18 -20.82 -1.94 7.57
N GLY A 19 -22.15 -2.01 7.45
CA GLY A 19 -23.04 -2.38 8.55
C GLY A 19 -22.82 -3.80 9.06
N MET A 20 -22.71 -4.77 8.15
CA MET A 20 -22.40 -6.17 8.47
C MET A 20 -21.04 -6.30 9.14
N ALA A 21 -20.03 -5.58 8.65
CA ALA A 21 -18.69 -5.54 9.27
C ALA A 21 -18.73 -4.98 10.70
N LEU A 22 -19.51 -3.92 10.95
CA LEU A 22 -19.68 -3.37 12.30
C LEU A 22 -20.36 -4.37 13.24
N VAL A 23 -21.46 -5.00 12.80
CA VAL A 23 -22.19 -6.01 13.59
C VAL A 23 -21.26 -7.17 13.93
N PHE A 24 -20.52 -7.68 12.95
CA PHE A 24 -19.57 -8.76 13.15
C PHE A 24 -18.47 -8.38 14.14
N GLY A 25 -17.90 -7.17 14.02
CA GLY A 25 -16.91 -6.65 14.96
C GLY A 25 -17.45 -6.56 16.39
N LEU A 26 -18.69 -6.07 16.56
CA LEU A 26 -19.33 -5.95 17.87
C LEU A 26 -19.62 -7.32 18.51
N LEU A 27 -20.01 -8.31 17.71
CA LEU A 27 -20.18 -9.70 18.17
C LEU A 27 -18.85 -10.33 18.59
N LEU A 28 -17.76 -10.13 17.83
CA LEU A 28 -16.44 -10.62 18.21
C LEU A 28 -15.98 -10.03 19.54
N VAL A 29 -16.17 -8.72 19.74
CA VAL A 29 -15.86 -8.05 21.01
C VAL A 29 -16.71 -8.61 22.15
N ALA A 30 -18.01 -8.83 21.94
CA ALA A 30 -18.90 -9.38 22.96
C ALA A 30 -18.49 -10.81 23.38
N VAL A 31 -18.05 -11.65 22.43
CA VAL A 31 -17.59 -13.02 22.68
C VAL A 31 -16.23 -13.04 23.37
N ILE A 32 -15.30 -12.15 22.98
CA ILE A 32 -13.94 -12.11 23.57
C ILE A 32 -13.96 -11.61 25.01
N TRP A 33 -14.85 -10.67 25.34
CA TRP A 33 -14.93 -10.05 26.67
C TRP A 33 -16.01 -10.63 27.59
N ASP A 34 -16.73 -11.68 27.16
CA ASP A 34 -17.77 -12.38 27.94
C ASP A 34 -18.81 -11.43 28.57
N VAL A 35 -19.21 -10.40 27.81
CA VAL A 35 -20.10 -9.36 28.29
C VAL A 35 -21.53 -9.70 27.89
N ASP A 36 -22.23 -10.47 28.73
CA ASP A 36 -23.63 -10.87 28.52
C ASP A 36 -24.57 -9.70 28.19
N LYS A 37 -24.25 -8.51 28.71
CA LYS A 37 -25.03 -7.30 28.49
C LYS A 37 -24.88 -6.70 27.10
N LEU A 38 -23.81 -6.99 26.35
CA LEU A 38 -23.58 -6.45 25.00
C LEU A 38 -24.33 -7.23 23.91
N PHE A 39 -24.66 -8.49 24.16
CA PHE A 39 -25.37 -9.36 23.22
C PHE A 39 -26.75 -8.82 22.79
N PRO A 40 -27.66 -8.38 23.68
CA PRO A 40 -28.95 -7.81 23.26
C PRO A 40 -28.79 -6.50 22.48
N TRP A 41 -27.79 -5.67 22.81
CA TRP A 41 -27.51 -4.45 22.04
C TRP A 41 -27.01 -4.76 20.63
N ALA A 42 -26.17 -5.79 20.46
CA ALA A 42 -25.74 -6.27 19.15
C ALA A 42 -26.93 -6.69 18.27
N LEU A 43 -27.88 -7.42 18.85
CA LEU A 43 -29.08 -7.89 18.16
C LEU A 43 -29.99 -6.72 17.74
N ILE A 44 -30.17 -5.72 18.61
CA ILE A 44 -30.96 -4.52 18.30
C ILE A 44 -30.31 -3.71 17.18
N VAL A 45 -28.99 -3.49 17.26
CA VAL A 45 -28.23 -2.79 16.21
C VAL A 45 -28.34 -3.51 14.87
N THR A 46 -28.31 -4.85 14.88
CA THR A 46 -28.49 -5.68 13.68
C THR A 46 -29.90 -5.55 13.10
N GLY A 47 -30.93 -5.56 13.95
CA GLY A 47 -32.32 -5.35 13.54
C GLY A 47 -32.52 -3.98 12.90
N VAL A 48 -31.96 -2.94 13.51
CA VAL A 48 -31.98 -1.56 12.98
C VAL A 48 -31.24 -1.46 11.65
N LEU A 49 -30.11 -2.18 11.50
CA LEU A 49 -29.35 -2.24 10.25
C LEU A 49 -30.19 -2.80 9.09
N MET A 50 -30.99 -3.85 9.36
CA MET A 50 -31.88 -4.46 8.38
C MET A 50 -33.08 -3.58 8.02
N LEU A 51 -33.65 -2.87 9.00
CA LEU A 51 -34.84 -2.03 8.81
C LEU A 51 -34.51 -0.69 8.13
N TRP A 52 -33.39 -0.05 8.48
CA TRP A 52 -32.97 1.22 7.90
C TRP A 52 -31.46 1.30 7.68
N PRO A 53 -30.95 0.74 6.57
CA PRO A 53 -29.53 0.84 6.20
C PRO A 53 -29.09 2.29 5.93
N THR A 54 -30.04 3.21 5.77
CA THR A 54 -29.81 4.62 5.48
C THR A 54 -29.25 5.38 6.69
N LEU A 55 -29.52 4.92 7.92
CA LEU A 55 -29.01 5.55 9.15
C LEU A 55 -27.50 5.34 9.34
N PHE A 56 -26.94 4.28 8.74
CA PHE A 56 -25.51 3.97 8.77
C PHE A 56 -24.69 4.66 7.68
N LYS A 57 -25.32 5.47 6.82
CA LYS A 57 -24.62 6.27 5.81
C LYS A 57 -23.46 7.13 6.34
N PRO A 58 -23.58 7.90 7.43
CA PRO A 58 -22.45 8.68 7.95
C PRO A 58 -21.31 7.79 8.43
N TRP A 59 -21.64 6.63 9.02
CA TRP A 59 -20.64 5.64 9.43
C TRP A 59 -19.92 5.01 8.25
N ALA A 60 -20.67 4.55 7.24
CA ALA A 60 -20.11 4.00 6.01
C ALA A 60 -19.23 5.05 5.31
N ALA A 61 -19.67 6.31 5.22
CA ALA A 61 -18.88 7.39 4.63
C ALA A 61 -17.57 7.63 5.39
N LEU A 62 -17.59 7.62 6.73
CA LEU A 62 -16.37 7.71 7.54
C LEU A 62 -15.45 6.50 7.35
N TRP A 63 -16.01 5.28 7.36
CA TRP A 63 -15.27 4.04 7.22
C TRP A 63 -14.56 3.92 5.86
N PHE A 64 -15.30 4.15 4.78
CA PHE A 64 -14.76 4.14 3.42
C PHE A 64 -13.83 5.34 3.18
N GLY A 65 -14.14 6.52 3.73
CA GLY A 65 -13.26 7.68 3.69
C GLY A 65 -11.90 7.41 4.36
N LEU A 66 -11.91 6.76 5.53
CA LEU A 66 -10.68 6.35 6.22
C LEU A 66 -9.91 5.29 5.42
N SER A 67 -10.61 4.28 4.91
CA SER A 67 -10.01 3.23 4.08
C SER A 67 -9.34 3.82 2.83
N ASN A 68 -9.94 4.85 2.23
CA ASN A 68 -9.38 5.56 1.08
C ASN A 68 -8.13 6.36 1.44
N LEU A 69 -8.16 7.08 2.58
CA LEU A 69 -7.00 7.81 3.05
C LEU A 69 -5.82 6.86 3.31
N LEU A 70 -6.09 5.71 3.94
CA LEU A 70 -5.12 4.64 4.07
C LEU A 70 -4.65 4.16 2.70
N GLY A 71 -5.56 3.88 1.76
CA GLY A 71 -5.23 3.45 0.39
C GLY A 71 -4.30 4.43 -0.36
N MET A 72 -4.39 5.73 -0.09
CA MET A 72 -3.51 6.75 -0.67
C MET A 72 -2.12 6.79 0.00
N ILE A 73 -2.06 6.57 1.31
CA ILE A 73 -0.83 6.66 2.10
C ILE A 73 -0.04 5.34 2.04
N MET A 74 -0.73 4.19 2.03
CA MET A 74 -0.14 2.85 2.09
C MET A 74 0.90 2.58 1.00
N PRO A 75 0.69 2.92 -0.29
CA PRO A 75 1.72 2.71 -1.31
C PRO A 75 3.01 3.46 -1.02
N LYS A 76 2.91 4.69 -0.48
CA LYS A 76 4.09 5.50 -0.10
C LYS A 76 4.82 4.88 1.09
N VAL A 77 4.06 4.41 2.08
CA VAL A 77 4.61 3.74 3.26
C VAL A 77 5.30 2.44 2.86
N LEU A 78 4.62 1.60 2.09
CA LEU A 78 5.15 0.31 1.63
C LEU A 78 6.42 0.49 0.79
N LEU A 79 6.40 1.44 -0.16
CA LEU A 79 7.57 1.72 -0.99
C LEU A 79 8.74 2.24 -0.16
N SER A 80 8.47 3.15 0.79
CA SER A 80 9.51 3.67 1.68
C SER A 80 10.10 2.55 2.54
N LEU A 81 9.25 1.70 3.13
CA LEU A 81 9.67 0.58 3.95
C LEU A 81 10.52 -0.41 3.15
N LEU A 82 10.08 -0.78 1.95
CA LEU A 82 10.82 -1.66 1.05
C LEU A 82 12.16 -1.03 0.66
N PHE A 83 12.19 0.26 0.36
CA PHE A 83 13.43 0.96 0.08
C PHE A 83 14.39 0.90 1.26
N PHE A 84 13.95 1.23 2.48
CA PHE A 84 14.82 1.26 3.66
C PHE A 84 15.23 -0.14 4.14
N LEU A 85 14.38 -1.16 3.99
CA LEU A 85 14.64 -2.51 4.49
C LEU A 85 15.30 -3.45 3.47
N MET A 86 15.10 -3.23 2.17
CA MET A 86 15.70 -4.08 1.13
C MET A 86 16.69 -3.32 0.27
N VAL A 87 16.27 -2.24 -0.38
CA VAL A 87 17.10 -1.58 -1.41
C VAL A 87 18.31 -0.90 -0.79
N LEU A 88 18.10 -0.14 0.28
CA LEU A 88 19.15 0.57 1.00
C LEU A 88 20.22 -0.38 1.58
N PRO A 89 19.88 -1.44 2.35
CA PRO A 89 20.89 -2.34 2.87
C PRO A 89 21.59 -3.12 1.76
N MET A 90 20.91 -3.47 0.67
CA MET A 90 21.59 -4.05 -0.50
C MET A 90 22.61 -3.09 -1.12
N GLY A 91 22.29 -1.80 -1.22
CA GLY A 91 23.22 -0.77 -1.67
C GLY A 91 24.42 -0.60 -0.73
N VAL A 92 24.17 -0.58 0.58
CA VAL A 92 25.23 -0.49 1.61
C VAL A 92 26.11 -1.74 1.59
N LEU A 93 25.52 -2.94 1.51
CA LEU A 93 26.24 -4.21 1.43
C LEU A 93 27.12 -4.25 0.19
N ARG A 94 26.59 -3.85 -0.98
CA ARG A 94 27.38 -3.73 -2.22
C ARG A 94 28.53 -2.74 -2.07
N ARG A 95 28.33 -1.62 -1.38
CA ARG A 95 29.36 -0.62 -1.09
C ARG A 95 30.44 -1.17 -0.16
N MET A 96 30.07 -1.92 0.87
CA MET A 96 31.01 -2.58 1.80
C MET A 96 31.82 -3.68 1.10
N LEU A 97 31.19 -4.44 0.20
CA LEU A 97 31.86 -5.46 -0.64
C LEU A 97 32.84 -4.86 -1.67
N GLY A 98 33.00 -3.54 -1.74
CA GLY A 98 33.96 -2.88 -2.62
C GLY A 98 33.62 -2.96 -4.11
N LYS A 99 32.40 -3.41 -4.46
CA LYS A 99 31.93 -3.49 -5.85
C LYS A 99 31.53 -2.10 -6.35
N ASP A 100 32.54 -1.28 -6.67
CA ASP A 100 32.37 0.02 -7.32
C ASP A 100 32.15 -0.14 -8.84
N THR A 101 31.02 -0.73 -9.23
CA THR A 101 30.69 -0.96 -10.66
C THR A 101 30.57 0.36 -11.44
N LEU A 102 30.35 1.48 -10.76
CA LEU A 102 30.22 2.81 -11.36
C LEU A 102 31.53 3.60 -11.35
N LYS A 103 32.64 3.04 -10.83
CA LYS A 103 33.92 3.74 -10.65
C LYS A 103 33.76 5.13 -10.02
N LEU A 104 32.83 5.26 -9.07
CA LEU A 104 32.46 6.55 -8.45
C LEU A 104 33.64 7.24 -7.77
N LYS A 105 34.63 6.47 -7.30
CA LYS A 105 35.87 7.02 -6.73
C LYS A 105 36.83 7.62 -7.76
N GLN A 106 36.79 7.16 -9.01
CA GLN A 106 37.64 7.65 -10.10
C GLN A 106 36.97 8.80 -10.86
N TRP A 107 35.65 8.91 -10.78
CA TRP A 107 34.89 10.00 -11.37
C TRP A 107 35.31 11.36 -10.79
N LYS A 108 35.91 12.21 -11.63
CA LYS A 108 36.43 13.56 -11.30
C LYS A 108 37.65 13.62 -10.37
N ALA A 109 38.28 12.49 -10.05
CA ALA A 109 39.50 12.47 -9.24
C ALA A 109 40.78 12.74 -10.07
N GLY A 110 40.71 12.65 -11.41
CA GLY A 110 41.80 12.92 -12.34
C GLY A 110 41.30 13.18 -13.77
N ASP A 111 42.24 13.34 -14.71
CA ASP A 111 41.96 13.59 -16.14
C ASP A 111 41.66 12.32 -16.96
N GLU A 112 41.70 11.15 -16.32
CA GLU A 112 41.52 9.86 -16.97
C GLU A 112 40.04 9.46 -17.10
N SER A 113 39.68 8.93 -18.29
CA SER A 113 38.32 8.55 -18.62
C SER A 113 37.87 7.30 -17.85
N VAL A 114 36.72 7.38 -17.18
CA VAL A 114 36.09 6.22 -16.53
C VAL A 114 35.41 5.26 -17.52
N PHE A 115 35.12 5.74 -18.74
CA PHE A 115 34.49 4.94 -19.77
C PHE A 115 35.41 3.77 -20.15
N GLN A 116 34.83 2.58 -20.29
CA GLN A 116 35.57 1.43 -20.78
C GLN A 116 35.71 1.57 -22.30
N GLU A 117 36.95 1.69 -22.79
CA GLU A 117 37.21 1.58 -24.22
C GLU A 117 36.92 0.14 -24.68
N ARG A 118 35.91 -0.02 -25.54
CA ARG A 118 35.68 -1.29 -26.22
C ARG A 118 36.83 -1.53 -27.20
N LYS A 119 37.58 -2.60 -26.99
CA LYS A 119 38.61 -3.06 -27.94
C LYS A 119 38.02 -4.09 -28.89
N GLY A 120 37.82 -3.73 -30.16
CA GLY A 120 37.38 -4.65 -31.22
C GLY A 120 36.51 -4.01 -32.31
N LEU A 121 36.34 -4.71 -33.43
CA LEU A 121 35.35 -4.39 -34.47
C LEU A 121 33.96 -4.86 -34.01
N VAL A 122 32.93 -4.04 -34.23
CA VAL A 122 31.53 -4.37 -33.89
C VAL A 122 31.11 -5.63 -34.63
N LYS A 123 30.77 -6.68 -33.89
CA LYS A 123 30.29 -7.93 -34.49
C LYS A 123 28.77 -7.92 -34.58
N PRO A 124 28.18 -8.66 -35.54
CA PRO A 124 26.72 -8.83 -35.61
C PRO A 124 26.13 -9.36 -34.30
N GLU A 125 26.85 -10.25 -33.60
CA GLU A 125 26.42 -10.82 -32.31
C GLU A 125 26.29 -9.75 -31.20
N ASP A 126 27.10 -8.68 -31.23
CA ASP A 126 27.01 -7.59 -30.26
C ASP A 126 25.74 -6.74 -30.43
N LEU A 127 25.12 -6.79 -31.61
CA LEU A 127 23.85 -6.11 -31.87
C LEU A 127 22.66 -6.84 -31.23
N GLU A 128 22.81 -8.12 -30.91
CA GLU A 128 21.76 -8.91 -30.26
C GLU A 128 21.74 -8.73 -28.74
N GLN A 129 22.84 -8.28 -28.13
CA GLN A 129 23.00 -8.04 -26.69
C GLN A 129 23.05 -6.54 -26.31
N LEU A 130 22.32 -5.70 -27.03
CA LEU A 130 22.31 -4.25 -26.80
C LEU A 130 21.55 -3.80 -25.53
N PHE A 131 20.88 -4.70 -24.82
CA PHE A 131 20.03 -4.39 -23.66
C PHE A 131 20.28 -5.30 -22.46
#